data_AF-A0A940LS77-F1
#
_entry.id   AF-A0A940LS77-F1
#
_cell.length_a   1.000
_cell.length_b   1.000
_cell.length_c   1.000
_cell.angle_alpha   90.00
_cell.angle_beta   90.00
_cell.angle_gamma   90.00
#
_symmetry.space_group_name_H-M   'P 1'
#
loop_
_entity.id
_entity.type
_entity.pdbx_description
1 polymer ?
#
loop_
_entity_poly.entity_id
_entity_poly.type
_entity_poly.pdbx_seq_one_letter_code
_entity_poly.pdbx_strand_id
1 'polypeptide(L)'
;MAPIIHFVYFIVSALLSLLWWAIVISAVLSWLVAFDIINLRNRAVYSISTFLDRVTDPILRPFRRMIPPLGGVDISPIIVLLIISGVQNILLPALRNSLLSLVGY
;
A
#
# COMPACT_ATOMS: atom_id res chain seq x y z
N MET A 1 -17.02 -21.37 13.76
CA MET A 1 -15.71 -20.80 13.34
C MET A 1 -15.82 -19.86 12.13
N ALA A 2 -16.78 -20.05 11.21
CA ALA A 2 -16.94 -19.19 10.03
C ALA A 2 -17.03 -17.66 10.32
N PRO A 3 -17.78 -17.17 11.34
CA PRO A 3 -17.84 -15.73 11.62
C PRO A 3 -16.47 -15.12 11.95
N ILE A 4 -15.60 -15.88 12.63
CA ILE A 4 -14.24 -15.46 12.97
C ILE A 4 -13.41 -15.31 11.68
N ILE A 5 -13.54 -16.25 10.74
CA ILE A 5 -12.85 -16.19 9.44
C ILE A 5 -13.29 -14.95 8.67
N HIS A 6 -14.59 -14.65 8.63
CA HIS A 6 -15.10 -13.43 7.99
C HIS A 6 -14.57 -12.15 8.64
N PHE A 7 -14.54 -12.11 9.98
CA PHE A 7 -14.02 -10.96 10.70
C PHE A 7 -12.52 -10.74 10.44
N VAL A 8 -11.71 -11.78 10.50
CA VAL A 8 -10.28 -11.70 10.18
C VAL A 8 -10.06 -11.26 8.74
N TYR A 9 -10.79 -11.84 7.78
CA TYR A 9 -10.74 -11.43 6.38
C TYR A 9 -11.07 -9.94 6.21
N PHE A 10 -12.10 -9.45 6.92
CA PHE A 10 -12.48 -8.03 6.91
C PHE A 10 -11.35 -7.14 7.44
N ILE A 11 -10.78 -7.45 8.60
CA ILE A 11 -9.70 -6.66 9.20
C ILE A 11 -8.47 -6.62 8.29
N VAL A 12 -8.03 -7.77 7.77
CA VAL A 12 -6.88 -7.84 6.86
C VAL A 12 -7.15 -7.06 5.58
N SER A 13 -8.34 -7.21 4.99
CA SER A 13 -8.72 -6.45 3.78
C SER A 13 -8.74 -4.94 4.02
N ALA A 14 -9.23 -4.50 5.18
CA ALA A 14 -9.27 -3.09 5.55
C ALA A 14 -7.85 -2.51 5.73
N LEU A 15 -6.96 -3.25 6.41
CA LEU A 15 -5.56 -2.83 6.59
C LEU A 15 -4.81 -2.75 5.26
N LEU A 16 -4.99 -3.74 4.38
CA LEU A 16 -4.40 -3.70 3.04
C LEU A 16 -4.93 -2.52 2.21
N SER A 17 -6.24 -2.24 2.28
CA SER A 17 -6.85 -1.09 1.61
C SER A 17 -6.29 0.24 2.11
N LEU A 18 -6.14 0.40 3.43
CA LEU A 18 -5.56 1.60 4.03
C LEU A 18 -4.10 1.79 3.59
N LEU A 19 -3.32 0.71 3.59
CA LEU A 19 -1.94 0.74 3.15
C LEU A 19 -1.82 1.07 1.66
N TRP A 20 -2.67 0.48 0.82
CA TRP A 20 -2.73 0.76 -0.62
C TRP A 20 -2.97 2.25 -0.88
N TRP A 21 -3.97 2.84 -0.21
CA TRP A 21 -4.25 4.27 -0.32
C TRP A 21 -3.11 5.15 0.22
N ALA A 22 -2.50 4.78 1.34
CA ALA A 22 -1.35 5.50 1.87
C ALA A 22 -0.19 5.55 0.87
N ILE A 23 0.10 4.42 0.20
CA ILE A 23 1.13 4.34 -0.84
C ILE A 23 0.76 5.17 -2.06
N VAL A 24 -0.50 5.14 -2.50
CA VAL A 24 -0.95 6.00 -3.62
C VAL A 24 -0.79 7.48 -3.28
N ILE A 25 -1.25 7.91 -2.10
CA ILE A 25 -1.15 9.32 -1.69
C ILE A 25 0.33 9.72 -1.56
N SER A 26 1.17 8.86 -0.97
CA SER A 26 2.62 9.08 -0.87
C SER A 26 3.27 9.21 -2.25
N ALA A 27 2.94 8.33 -3.20
CA ALA A 27 3.46 8.37 -4.56
C ALA A 27 3.03 9.65 -5.30
N VAL A 28 1.74 9.98 -5.27
CA VAL A 28 1.21 11.21 -5.89
C VAL A 28 1.87 12.43 -5.27
N LEU A 29 1.98 12.51 -3.94
CA LEU A 29 2.63 13.62 -3.26
C LEU A 29 4.10 13.75 -3.68
N SER A 30 4.82 12.63 -3.77
CA SER A 30 6.21 12.61 -4.21
C SER A 30 6.37 13.14 -5.64
N TRP A 31 5.44 12.81 -6.54
CA TRP A 31 5.44 13.29 -7.93
C TRP A 31 5.10 14.79 -7.99
N LEU A 32 4.09 15.23 -7.23
CA LEU A 32 3.74 16.65 -7.15
C LEU A 32 4.92 17.50 -6.67
N VAL A 33 5.73 17.00 -5.72
CA VAL A 33 6.96 17.66 -5.28
C VAL A 33 8.04 17.59 -6.37
N ALA A 34 8.25 16.42 -6.99
CA ALA A 34 9.29 16.22 -8.00
C ALA A 34 9.08 17.07 -9.27
N PHE A 35 7.83 17.37 -9.61
CA PHE A 35 7.46 18.24 -10.74
C PHE A 35 7.23 19.71 -10.35
N ASP A 36 7.69 20.12 -9.16
CA ASP A 36 7.55 21.50 -8.64
C ASP A 36 6.09 22.03 -8.60
N ILE A 37 5.09 21.13 -8.54
CA ILE A 37 3.66 21.49 -8.46
C ILE A 37 3.31 21.95 -7.03
N ILE A 38 3.91 21.34 -6.01
CA ILE A 38 3.72 21.70 -4.60
C ILE A 38 5.06 21.87 -3.89
N ASN A 39 5.10 22.74 -2.88
CA ASN A 39 6.32 23.08 -2.18
C ASN A 39 6.30 22.62 -0.71
N LEU A 40 7.34 21.89 -0.29
CA LEU A 40 7.53 21.41 1.08
C LEU A 40 7.79 22.52 2.11
N ARG A 41 7.95 23.79 1.70
CA ARG A 41 8.01 24.93 2.62
C ARG A 41 6.71 25.16 3.39
N ASN A 42 5.59 24.67 2.86
CA ASN A 42 4.33 24.67 3.61
C ASN A 42 4.40 23.59 4.71
N ARG A 43 4.28 24.01 5.98
CA ARG A 43 4.38 23.09 7.14
C ARG A 43 3.34 21.97 7.11
N ALA A 44 2.14 22.22 6.57
CA ALA A 44 1.10 21.20 6.46
C ALA A 44 1.52 20.11 5.46
N VAL A 45 2.00 20.51 4.28
CA VAL A 45 2.48 19.58 3.24
C VAL A 45 3.68 18.77 3.74
N TYR A 46 4.65 19.43 4.39
CA TYR A 46 5.81 18.76 4.99
C TYR A 46 5.42 17.71 6.03
N SER A 47 4.47 18.05 6.91
CA SER A 47 4.02 17.13 7.97
C SER A 47 3.29 15.92 7.39
N ILE A 48 2.44 16.14 6.38
CA ILE A 48 1.73 15.06 5.66
C ILE A 48 2.73 14.17 4.93
N SER A 49 3.68 14.74 4.19
CA SER A 49 4.73 13.97 3.50
C SER A 49 5.51 13.12 4.48
N THR A 50 6.00 13.72 5.56
CA THR A 50 6.82 13.01 6.56
C THR A 50 6.05 11.88 7.24
N PHE A 51 4.76 12.09 7.50
CA PHE A 51 3.89 11.04 8.04
C PHE A 51 3.73 9.88 7.05
N LEU A 52 3.40 10.19 5.79
CA LEU A 52 3.23 9.19 4.75
C LEU A 52 4.53 8.39 4.52
N ASP A 53 5.66 9.07 4.41
CA ASP A 53 6.97 8.44 4.24
C ASP A 53 7.26 7.47 5.40
N ARG A 54 6.97 7.84 6.65
CA ARG A 54 7.16 6.92 7.80
C ARG A 54 6.27 5.68 7.73
N VAL A 55 5.06 5.80 7.20
CA VAL A 55 4.11 4.68 7.08
C VAL A 55 4.48 3.78 5.90
N THR A 56 4.90 4.36 4.77
CA THR A 56 5.08 3.63 3.51
C THR A 56 6.52 3.14 3.31
N ASP A 57 7.53 3.84 3.84
CA ASP A 57 8.95 3.51 3.63
C ASP A 57 9.34 2.09 4.04
N PRO A 58 8.88 1.51 5.18
CA PRO A 58 9.25 0.15 5.53
C PRO A 58 8.90 -0.87 4.43
N ILE A 59 7.85 -0.59 3.67
CA ILE A 59 7.37 -1.44 2.57
C ILE A 59 7.98 -1.01 1.24
N LEU A 60 8.12 0.29 0.96
CA LEU A 60 8.67 0.79 -0.30
C LEU A 60 10.19 0.67 -0.41
N ARG A 61 10.93 0.81 0.70
CA ARG A 61 12.40 0.88 0.73
C ARG A 61 13.09 -0.36 0.14
N PRO A 62 12.65 -1.60 0.40
CA PRO A 62 13.21 -2.78 -0.27
C PRO A 62 13.09 -2.70 -1.79
N PHE A 63 11.94 -2.26 -2.31
CA PHE A 63 11.70 -2.14 -3.75
C PHE A 63 12.50 -1.01 -4.37
N ARG A 64 12.61 0.14 -3.69
CA ARG A 64 13.47 1.28 -4.11
C ARG A 64 14.94 0.92 -4.24
N ARG A 65 15.41 -0.08 -3.49
CA ARG A 65 16.81 -0.57 -3.60
C ARG A 65 17.02 -1.47 -4.80
N MET A 66 15.97 -2.14 -5.27
CA MET A 66 16.02 -3.09 -6.38
C MET A 66 15.69 -2.43 -7.72
N ILE A 67 14.83 -1.41 -7.69
CA ILE A 67 14.29 -0.77 -8.89
C ILE A 67 14.95 0.61 -9.04
N PRO A 68 15.71 0.85 -10.13
CA PRO A 68 16.24 2.18 -10.40
C PRO A 68 15.11 3.17 -10.72
N PRO A 69 15.23 4.45 -10.34
CA PRO A 69 14.25 5.47 -10.69
C PRO A 69 14.20 5.66 -12.21
N LEU A 70 13.00 5.83 -12.78
CA LEU A 70 12.81 6.10 -14.20
C LEU A 70 12.51 7.59 -14.39
N GLY A 71 13.34 8.27 -15.19
CA GLY A 71 13.17 9.70 -15.47
C GLY A 71 13.23 10.58 -14.21
N GLY A 72 13.98 10.16 -13.18
CA GLY A 72 14.05 10.87 -11.89
C GLY A 72 12.86 10.63 -10.96
N VAL A 73 11.92 9.77 -11.34
CA VAL A 73 10.71 9.46 -10.57
C VAL A 73 10.76 8.04 -10.00
N ASP A 74 10.31 7.90 -8.75
CA ASP A 74 10.17 6.60 -8.11
C ASP A 74 8.93 5.85 -8.62
N ILE A 75 9.17 4.69 -9.23
CA ILE A 75 8.17 3.76 -9.75
C ILE A 75 7.92 2.56 -8.83
N SER A 76 8.70 2.43 -7.75
CA SER A 76 8.54 1.37 -6.75
C SER A 76 7.11 1.29 -6.19
N PRO A 77 6.39 2.41 -5.96
CA PRO A 77 5.00 2.35 -5.51
C PRO A 77 4.11 1.54 -6.43
N ILE A 78 4.29 1.61 -7.76
CA ILE A 78 3.46 0.88 -8.72
C ILE A 78 3.59 -0.63 -8.50
N ILE A 79 4.82 -1.12 -8.37
CA ILE A 79 5.09 -2.55 -8.14
C ILE A 79 4.50 -3.01 -6.81
N VAL A 80 4.68 -2.23 -5.75
CA VAL A 80 4.12 -2.56 -4.43
C VAL A 80 2.59 -2.57 -4.46
N LEU A 81 1.95 -1.60 -5.12
CA LEU A 81 0.50 -1.56 -5.27
C LEU A 81 -0.03 -2.77 -6.04
N LEU A 82 0.67 -3.21 -7.09
CA LEU A 82 0.30 -4.44 -7.82
C LEU A 82 0.39 -5.68 -6.94
N ILE A 83 1.43 -5.79 -6.11
CA ILE A 83 1.59 -6.90 -5.17
C ILE A 83 0.46 -6.88 -4.12
N ILE A 84 0.19 -5.72 -3.51
CA ILE A 84 -0.91 -5.58 -2.54
C ILE A 84 -2.25 -5.95 -3.18
N SER A 85 -2.53 -5.45 -4.40
CA SER A 85 -3.74 -5.79 -5.14
C SER A 85 -3.84 -7.28 -5.45
N GLY A 86 -2.74 -7.94 -5.81
CA GLY A 86 -2.71 -9.39 -6.03
C GLY A 86 -2.99 -10.17 -4.74
N VAL A 87 -2.38 -9.75 -3.63
CA VAL A 87 -2.65 -10.34 -2.31
C VAL A 87 -4.12 -10.16 -1.93
N GLN A 88 -4.66 -8.96 -2.06
CA GLN A 88 -6.01 -8.61 -1.61
C GLN A 88 -7.11 -9.23 -2.49
N ASN A 89 -6.92 -9.27 -3.81
CA ASN A 89 -7.97 -9.68 -4.74
C ASN A 89 -7.87 -11.14 -5.19
N ILE A 90 -6.72 -11.79 -4.99
CA ILE A 90 -6.49 -13.18 -5.44
C ILE A 90 -6.16 -14.07 -4.25
N LEU A 91 -5.08 -13.78 -3.53
CA LEU A 91 -4.58 -14.67 -2.48
C LEU A 91 -5.51 -14.71 -1.26
N LEU A 92 -5.94 -13.55 -0.76
CA LEU A 92 -6.76 -13.45 0.45
C LEU A 92 -8.14 -14.12 0.28
N PRO A 93 -8.87 -13.94 -0.85
CA PRO A 93 -10.11 -14.67 -1.11
C PRO A 93 -9.88 -16.17 -1.24
N ALA A 94 -8.82 -16.60 -1.91
CA ALA A 94 -8.48 -18.02 -2.04
C ALA A 94 -8.27 -18.66 -0.66
N LEU A 95 -7.46 -18.03 0.20
CA LEU A 95 -7.21 -18.49 1.57
C LEU A 95 -8.50 -18.53 2.40
N ARG A 96 -9.34 -17.49 2.32
CA ARG A 96 -10.64 -17.47 3.02
C ARG A 96 -11.51 -18.65 2.60
N ASN A 97 -11.64 -18.88 1.29
CA ASN A 97 -12.51 -19.95 0.77
C ASN A 97 -11.98 -21.34 1.16
N SER A 98 -10.66 -21.56 1.10
CA SER A 98 -10.06 -22.80 1.59
C SER A 98 -10.27 -23.02 3.09
N LEU A 99 -10.19 -21.97 3.91
CA LEU A 99 -10.44 -22.09 5.35
C LEU A 99 -11.90 -22.38 5.67
N LEU A 100 -12.84 -21.79 4.91
CA LEU A 100 -14.27 -22.06 5.08
C LEU A 100 -14.60 -23.51 4.72
N SER A 101 -14.05 -24.03 3.62
CA SER A 101 -14.32 -25.40 3.18
C SER A 101 -13.82 -26.45 4.18
N LEU A 102 -12.70 -26.20 4.86
CA LEU A 102 -12.19 -27.06 5.95
C LEU A 102 -13.12 -27.11 7.17
N VAL A 103 -13.95 -26.09 7.36
CA VAL A 103 -14.92 -26.00 8.47
C VAL A 103 -16.32 -26.48 8.02
N GLY A 104 -16.48 -26.90 6.76
CA GLY A 104 -17.76 -27.36 6.20
C GLY A 104 -18.69 -26.22 5.79
N TYR A 105 -18.14 -25.06 5.41
CA TYR A 105 -18.86 -23.89 4.90
C TYR A 105 -18.45 -23.53 3.47
#